data_AF-A0A839RNF8-F1
#
_entry.id   AF-A0A839RNF8-F1
#
_cell.length_a   1.000
_cell.length_b   1.000
_cell.length_c   1.000
_cell.angle_alpha   90.00
_cell.angle_beta   90.00
_cell.angle_gamma   90.00
#
_symmetry.space_group_name_H-M   'P 1'
#
loop_
_entity.id
_entity.type
_entity.pdbx_description
1 polymer ?
#
loop_
_entity_poly.entity_id
_entity_poly.type
_entity_poly.pdbx_seq_one_letter_code
_entity_poly.pdbx_strand_id
1 'polypeptide(L)'
;MNPKSGVRILLDANLLSRCRHRVHLDAAAAKGLVPGVQRRTVPPGVRQRQEAAALHRTAVREAMSALHHDSWVTVDSDQSARDREDDTLRACASGVSWIWGARLPLGPDGQRGGSEILMRDNARGGYVPIIVVNHKVTDPGSGAFTSPLTTFTPGSDPTRKVRSQLRDQLRLAHLYRLLQASGLASPQAIGGAIGYDADCILVHDLTREIPSFGHSLLDEYDARITDRIAVINGEVVTQPTRIGECGLCEWWPQCNIDLTRDRDVSLVVNGAQADAMRSAGASTIDELARWEGEAPEQWPGSGFADAKIFAQAWLHDVTLVRKVNQVSARRADVEVDIDMESYQDHGAYLWGTLLTEPGKPPVYRPFVTWDPLPTRDEGRNFAEFWDWLTGVRRSAAQRGLTFAAYCYSKAAENRWLLDSADRFRGMNDMPLVSEIEHFIESDEWVDMFEAVAEQFHCPQGRGLKKIAPNAGFSWRDPEAGGEASMIWYREAVGFEGDPVLDQRTRILQYNEDDVWATRVLREWMTSMATAQVPSVDDLAAQMQR
;
A
#
# COMPACT_ATOMS: atom_id res chain seq x y z
N MET A 1 -19.13 47.67 3.41
CA MET A 1 -17.86 47.16 2.84
C MET A 1 -18.07 45.69 2.52
N ASN A 2 -18.07 45.33 1.24
CA ASN A 2 -18.29 43.96 0.76
C ASN A 2 -17.21 43.03 1.33
N PRO A 3 -17.57 41.90 1.97
CA PRO A 3 -16.59 40.85 2.23
C PRO A 3 -16.13 40.32 0.88
N LYS A 4 -14.89 40.63 0.53
CA LYS A 4 -14.23 40.10 -0.67
C LYS A 4 -14.45 38.59 -0.70
N SER A 5 -14.96 38.10 -1.83
CA SER A 5 -15.19 36.70 -2.16
C SER A 5 -14.11 35.82 -1.54
N GLY A 6 -14.43 35.16 -0.43
CA GLY A 6 -13.55 34.17 0.18
C GLY A 6 -13.27 33.08 -0.84
N VAL A 7 -12.00 32.69 -0.96
CA VAL A 7 -11.61 31.53 -1.77
C VAL A 7 -12.41 30.33 -1.26
N ARG A 8 -13.41 29.90 -2.04
CA ARG A 8 -14.26 28.76 -1.68
C ARG A 8 -13.45 27.50 -1.92
N ILE A 9 -12.99 26.88 -0.83
CA ILE A 9 -12.26 25.62 -0.89
C ILE A 9 -13.27 24.54 -1.24
N LEU A 10 -13.09 23.93 -2.41
CA LEU A 10 -13.98 22.88 -2.91
C LEU A 10 -13.69 21.58 -2.16
N LEU A 11 -14.75 20.97 -1.62
CA LEU A 11 -14.63 19.79 -0.76
C LEU A 11 -14.74 18.52 -1.60
N ASP A 12 -13.66 17.76 -1.74
CA ASP A 12 -13.68 16.45 -2.38
C ASP A 12 -13.57 15.31 -1.36
N ALA A 13 -13.95 14.09 -1.78
CA ALA A 13 -13.93 12.92 -0.92
C ALA A 13 -12.54 12.59 -0.36
N ASN A 14 -11.44 13.00 -1.02
CA ASN A 14 -10.10 12.69 -0.54
C ASN A 14 -9.78 13.44 0.77
N LEU A 15 -10.41 14.60 1.01
CA LEU A 15 -10.24 15.36 2.27
C LEU A 15 -10.61 14.54 3.51
N LEU A 16 -11.54 13.59 3.38
CA LEU A 16 -12.03 12.75 4.48
C LEU A 16 -11.00 11.73 4.97
N SER A 17 -10.04 11.38 4.12
CA SER A 17 -8.92 10.48 4.43
C SER A 17 -7.59 11.20 4.64
N ARG A 18 -7.52 12.51 4.39
CA ARG A 18 -6.30 13.31 4.58
C ARG A 18 -6.07 13.70 6.04
N CYS A 19 -4.80 13.93 6.37
CA CYS A 19 -4.38 14.59 7.61
C CYS A 19 -5.13 15.91 7.83
N ARG A 20 -5.74 16.10 9.01
CA ARG A 20 -6.44 17.34 9.39
C ARG A 20 -5.52 18.56 9.30
N HIS A 21 -4.28 18.42 9.77
CA HIS A 21 -3.30 19.51 9.73
C HIS A 21 -2.91 19.89 8.30
N ARG A 22 -2.77 18.91 7.39
CA ARG A 22 -2.59 19.20 5.96
C ARG A 22 -3.78 19.98 5.40
N VAL A 23 -5.01 19.57 5.70
CA VAL A 23 -6.22 20.27 5.24
C VAL A 23 -6.23 21.71 5.73
N HIS A 24 -5.88 21.95 7.00
CA HIS A 24 -5.74 23.29 7.56
C HIS A 24 -4.70 24.12 6.81
N LEU A 25 -3.50 23.57 6.57
CA LEU A 25 -2.40 24.28 5.90
C LEU A 25 -2.71 24.55 4.42
N ASP A 26 -3.29 23.59 3.70
CA ASP A 26 -3.77 23.76 2.32
C ASP A 26 -4.80 24.91 2.25
N ALA A 27 -5.73 24.96 3.22
CA ALA A 27 -6.72 26.02 3.33
C ALA A 27 -6.11 27.38 3.67
N ALA A 28 -5.17 27.43 4.62
CA ALA A 28 -4.46 28.64 5.01
C ALA A 28 -3.62 29.20 3.85
N ALA A 29 -2.94 28.32 3.09
CA ALA A 29 -2.17 28.70 1.90
C ALA A 29 -3.08 29.26 0.80
N ALA A 30 -4.23 28.61 0.54
CA ALA A 30 -5.22 29.12 -0.42
C ALA A 30 -5.78 30.49 -0.04
N LYS A 31 -5.83 30.82 1.26
CA LYS A 31 -6.22 32.13 1.80
C LYS A 31 -5.07 33.14 1.88
N GLY A 32 -3.84 32.75 1.53
CA GLY A 32 -2.64 33.59 1.64
C GLY A 32 -2.18 33.86 3.08
N LEU A 33 -2.61 33.04 4.05
CA LEU A 33 -2.26 33.19 5.47
C LEU A 33 -0.92 32.54 5.81
N VAL A 34 -0.46 31.59 5.00
CA VAL A 34 0.87 30.99 5.07
C VAL A 34 1.48 30.97 3.67
N PRO A 35 2.82 30.99 3.54
CA PRO A 35 3.48 30.81 2.26
C PRO A 35 3.01 29.50 1.62
N GLY A 36 2.72 29.55 0.31
CA GLY A 36 2.45 28.32 -0.44
C GLY A 36 3.68 27.41 -0.41
N VAL A 37 3.46 26.09 -0.33
CA VAL A 37 4.55 25.13 -0.37
C VAL A 37 5.02 24.91 -1.79
N GLN A 38 6.33 24.75 -1.97
CA GLN A 38 6.87 24.24 -3.21
C GLN A 38 6.35 22.82 -3.45
N ARG A 39 5.58 22.64 -4.52
CA ARG A 39 5.09 21.32 -4.90
C ARG A 39 6.27 20.38 -5.09
N ARG A 40 6.26 19.28 -4.35
CA ARG A 40 7.23 18.20 -4.56
C ARG A 40 6.96 17.59 -5.94
N THR A 41 8.04 17.21 -6.62
CA THR A 41 7.90 16.36 -7.82
C THR A 41 7.17 15.08 -7.41
N VAL A 42 6.12 14.74 -8.15
CA VAL A 42 5.36 13.51 -7.89
C VAL A 42 6.32 12.34 -8.09
N PRO A 43 6.55 11.49 -7.06
CA PRO A 43 7.46 10.36 -7.21
C PRO A 43 7.02 9.48 -8.38
N PRO A 44 7.97 8.91 -9.13
CA PRO A 44 7.61 8.16 -10.32
C PRO A 44 6.67 6.98 -10.07
N GLY A 45 6.81 6.25 -8.96
CA GLY A 45 5.88 5.18 -8.58
C GLY A 45 4.46 5.68 -8.30
N VAL A 46 4.28 6.94 -7.89
CA VAL A 46 2.95 7.57 -7.80
C VAL A 46 2.39 7.87 -9.19
N ARG A 47 3.20 8.43 -10.10
CA ARG A 47 2.77 8.68 -11.49
C ARG A 47 2.36 7.39 -12.21
N GLN A 48 3.16 6.35 -12.06
CA GLN A 48 2.86 5.04 -12.65
C GLN A 48 1.55 4.45 -12.12
N ARG A 49 1.30 4.53 -10.81
CA ARG A 49 0.00 4.10 -10.24
C ARG A 49 -1.17 4.92 -10.78
N GLN A 50 -0.98 6.21 -11.07
CA GLN A 50 -2.00 7.05 -11.68
C GLN A 50 -2.29 6.64 -13.13
N GLU A 51 -1.24 6.36 -13.92
CA GLU A 51 -1.33 5.88 -15.30
C GLU A 51 -2.00 4.50 -15.37
N ALA A 52 -1.54 3.54 -14.55
CA ALA A 52 -2.14 2.21 -14.46
C ALA A 52 -3.63 2.30 -14.08
N ALA A 53 -3.99 3.18 -13.14
CA ALA A 53 -5.38 3.40 -12.79
C ALA A 53 -6.20 4.05 -13.93
N ALA A 54 -5.58 4.87 -14.78
CA ALA A 54 -6.25 5.46 -15.95
C ALA A 54 -6.48 4.42 -17.06
N LEU A 55 -5.50 3.56 -17.32
CA LEU A 55 -5.62 2.43 -18.23
C LEU A 55 -6.71 1.45 -17.75
N HIS A 56 -6.69 1.09 -16.46
CA HIS A 56 -7.72 0.24 -15.86
C HIS A 56 -9.13 0.80 -16.04
N ARG A 57 -9.33 2.09 -15.73
CA ARG A 57 -10.62 2.78 -15.96
C ARG A 57 -11.04 2.74 -17.43
N THR A 58 -10.09 2.86 -18.36
CA THR A 58 -10.36 2.80 -19.80
C THR A 58 -10.81 1.40 -20.21
N ALA A 59 -10.12 0.35 -19.75
CA ALA A 59 -10.50 -1.03 -20.01
C ALA A 59 -11.88 -1.39 -19.44
N VAL A 60 -12.17 -0.97 -18.20
CA VAL A 60 -13.49 -1.17 -17.57
C VAL A 60 -14.58 -0.43 -18.34
N ARG A 61 -14.32 0.82 -18.78
CA ARG A 61 -15.28 1.58 -19.59
C ARG A 61 -15.61 0.85 -20.88
N GLU A 62 -14.60 0.36 -21.60
CA GLU A 62 -14.78 -0.35 -22.86
C GLU A 62 -15.61 -1.62 -22.66
N ALA A 63 -15.24 -2.45 -21.67
CA ALA A 63 -15.98 -3.66 -21.34
C ALA A 63 -17.44 -3.38 -20.96
N MET A 64 -17.68 -2.41 -20.06
CA MET A 64 -19.03 -2.05 -19.62
C MET A 64 -19.87 -1.43 -20.75
N SER A 65 -19.28 -0.58 -21.58
CA SER A 65 -19.97 0.03 -22.72
C SER A 65 -20.38 -1.00 -23.77
N ALA A 66 -19.57 -2.04 -23.98
CA ALA A 66 -19.90 -3.15 -24.86
C ALA A 66 -21.07 -4.00 -24.29
N LEU A 67 -21.06 -4.26 -22.98
CA LEU A 67 -22.12 -5.01 -22.30
C LEU A 67 -23.47 -4.28 -22.30
N HIS A 68 -23.46 -2.95 -22.15
CA HIS A 68 -24.65 -2.12 -21.92
C HIS A 68 -24.96 -1.14 -23.04
N HIS A 69 -24.45 -1.38 -24.27
CA HIS A 69 -24.47 -0.44 -25.38
C HIS A 69 -25.83 0.24 -25.66
N ASP A 70 -26.95 -0.47 -25.50
CA ASP A 70 -28.31 0.05 -25.72
C ASP A 70 -28.79 1.06 -24.67
N SER A 71 -28.12 1.15 -23.52
CA SER A 71 -28.57 1.96 -22.37
C SER A 71 -27.43 2.72 -21.68
N TRP A 72 -26.37 2.99 -22.44
CA TRP A 72 -25.12 3.62 -22.00
C TRP A 72 -24.94 5.03 -22.53
N VAL A 73 -24.52 5.96 -21.68
CA VAL A 73 -24.05 7.31 -22.08
C VAL A 73 -22.70 7.59 -21.45
N THR A 74 -21.81 8.25 -22.19
CA THR A 74 -20.53 8.76 -21.68
C THR A 74 -20.55 10.28 -21.64
N VAL A 75 -20.32 10.85 -20.46
CA VAL A 75 -20.10 12.29 -20.29
C VAL A 75 -18.67 12.62 -20.75
N ASP A 76 -18.56 13.57 -21.67
CA ASP A 76 -17.27 13.97 -22.25
C ASP A 76 -16.36 14.60 -21.18
N SER A 77 -15.14 14.06 -21.03
CA SER A 77 -14.18 14.52 -20.03
C SER A 77 -13.52 15.84 -20.39
N ASP A 78 -13.51 16.22 -21.67
CA ASP A 78 -12.79 17.38 -22.19
C ASP A 78 -13.61 18.68 -22.07
N GLN A 79 -14.91 18.54 -21.76
CA GLN A 79 -15.82 19.65 -21.50
C GLN A 79 -15.55 20.36 -20.17
N SER A 80 -16.13 21.57 -20.04
CA SER A 80 -16.09 22.32 -18.79
C SER A 80 -16.81 21.58 -17.66
N ALA A 81 -16.45 21.88 -16.41
CA ALA A 81 -17.10 21.31 -15.24
C ALA A 81 -18.63 21.47 -15.26
N ARG A 82 -19.10 22.64 -15.70
CA ARG A 82 -20.54 22.96 -15.76
C ARG A 82 -21.25 22.15 -16.84
N ASP A 83 -20.66 22.06 -18.04
CA ASP A 83 -21.25 21.31 -19.15
C ASP A 83 -21.37 19.82 -18.82
N ARG A 84 -20.36 19.27 -18.12
CA ARG A 84 -20.39 17.89 -17.63
C ARG A 84 -21.48 17.64 -16.59
N GLU A 85 -21.72 18.62 -15.71
CA GLU A 85 -22.83 18.57 -14.74
C GLU A 85 -24.17 18.59 -15.46
N ASP A 86 -24.34 19.50 -16.43
CA ASP A 86 -25.56 19.60 -17.24
C ASP A 86 -25.81 18.31 -18.06
N ASP A 87 -24.77 17.73 -18.67
CA ASP A 87 -24.86 16.45 -19.39
C ASP A 87 -25.23 15.28 -18.48
N THR A 88 -24.66 15.24 -17.29
CA THR A 88 -25.01 14.24 -16.27
C THR A 88 -26.49 14.36 -15.89
N LEU A 89 -26.98 15.57 -15.62
CA LEU A 89 -28.38 15.82 -15.25
C LEU A 89 -29.34 15.49 -16.40
N ARG A 90 -28.98 15.82 -17.66
CA ARG A 90 -29.76 15.46 -18.85
C ARG A 90 -29.89 13.95 -19.01
N ALA A 91 -28.79 13.21 -18.85
CA ALA A 91 -28.80 11.76 -18.91
C ALA A 91 -29.65 11.16 -17.78
N CYS A 92 -29.52 11.71 -16.56
CA CYS A 92 -30.32 11.30 -15.42
C CYS A 92 -31.83 11.50 -15.65
N ALA A 93 -32.22 12.68 -16.15
CA ALA A 93 -33.61 13.05 -16.45
C ALA A 93 -34.20 12.21 -17.59
N SER A 94 -33.38 11.78 -18.54
CA SER A 94 -33.76 10.89 -19.64
C SER A 94 -33.90 9.42 -19.21
N GLY A 95 -33.53 9.09 -17.96
CA GLY A 95 -33.66 7.73 -17.43
C GLY A 95 -32.64 6.75 -18.00
N VAL A 96 -31.47 7.22 -18.43
CA VAL A 96 -30.38 6.37 -18.93
C VAL A 96 -29.97 5.37 -17.85
N SER A 97 -29.78 4.10 -18.20
CA SER A 97 -29.47 3.06 -17.20
C SER A 97 -28.05 3.14 -16.68
N TRP A 98 -27.08 3.46 -17.55
CA TRP A 98 -25.66 3.52 -17.21
C TRP A 98 -25.03 4.81 -17.75
N ILE A 99 -24.54 5.65 -16.83
CA ILE A 99 -23.92 6.93 -17.17
C ILE A 99 -22.46 6.89 -16.72
N TRP A 100 -21.52 6.92 -17.67
CA TRP A 100 -20.10 6.95 -17.39
C TRP A 100 -19.54 8.38 -17.28
N GLY A 101 -18.60 8.57 -16.36
CA GLY A 101 -17.87 9.84 -16.22
C GLY A 101 -18.69 10.98 -15.61
N ALA A 102 -19.79 10.63 -14.94
CA ALA A 102 -20.76 11.54 -14.36
C ALA A 102 -20.11 12.54 -13.40
N ARG A 103 -20.51 13.80 -13.52
CA ARG A 103 -20.14 14.87 -12.61
C ARG A 103 -21.39 15.39 -11.91
N LEU A 104 -21.37 15.37 -10.57
CA LEU A 104 -22.53 15.76 -9.78
C LEU A 104 -22.53 17.26 -9.49
N PRO A 105 -23.71 17.89 -9.35
CA PRO A 105 -23.82 19.27 -8.89
C PRO A 105 -23.08 19.50 -7.58
N LEU A 106 -22.67 20.74 -7.34
CA LEU A 106 -22.06 21.12 -6.06
C LEU A 106 -23.04 20.88 -4.91
N GLY A 107 -22.54 20.26 -3.85
CA GLY A 107 -23.26 20.14 -2.59
C GLY A 107 -23.42 21.50 -1.89
N PRO A 108 -24.28 21.56 -0.85
CA PRO A 108 -24.63 22.81 -0.16
C PRO A 108 -23.40 23.60 0.33
N ASP A 109 -22.40 22.91 0.87
CA ASP A 109 -21.19 23.53 1.44
C ASP A 109 -20.05 23.64 0.43
N GLY A 110 -20.30 23.31 -0.84
CA GLY A 110 -19.30 23.29 -1.91
C GLY A 110 -18.59 21.94 -2.06
N GLN A 111 -19.24 20.87 -1.62
CA GLN A 111 -18.82 19.51 -1.95
C GLN A 111 -18.87 19.30 -3.47
N ARG A 112 -17.85 18.66 -4.03
CA ARG A 112 -17.79 18.30 -5.45
C ARG A 112 -17.44 16.83 -5.60
N GLY A 113 -17.92 16.19 -6.65
CA GLY A 113 -17.62 14.78 -6.88
C GLY A 113 -17.99 14.32 -8.28
N GLY A 114 -17.24 13.33 -8.76
CA GLY A 114 -17.57 12.59 -9.98
C GLY A 114 -17.58 11.10 -9.70
N SER A 115 -18.52 10.41 -10.33
CA SER A 115 -18.65 8.95 -10.30
C SER A 115 -18.17 8.39 -11.63
N GLU A 116 -17.44 7.29 -11.61
CA GLU A 116 -17.09 6.60 -12.86
C GLU A 116 -18.36 6.07 -13.53
N ILE A 117 -19.30 5.52 -12.76
CA ILE A 117 -20.60 5.04 -13.23
C ILE A 117 -21.70 5.57 -12.30
N LEU A 118 -22.81 6.03 -12.87
CA LEU A 118 -24.11 6.08 -12.19
C LEU A 118 -25.01 5.01 -12.82
N MET A 119 -25.55 4.13 -11.98
CA MET A 119 -26.45 3.05 -12.38
C MET A 119 -27.87 3.37 -11.91
N ARG A 120 -28.84 3.33 -12.81
CA ARG A 120 -30.24 3.62 -12.50
C ARG A 120 -30.88 2.46 -11.75
N ASP A 121 -31.36 2.72 -10.54
CA ASP A 121 -32.19 1.75 -9.82
C ASP A 121 -33.59 1.73 -10.46
N ASN A 122 -33.81 0.83 -11.41
CA ASN A 122 -35.10 0.70 -12.11
C ASN A 122 -36.23 0.24 -11.18
N ALA A 123 -35.91 -0.44 -10.07
CA ALA A 123 -36.91 -0.98 -9.15
C ALA A 123 -37.45 0.09 -8.19
N ARG A 124 -36.60 1.02 -7.74
CA ARG A 124 -36.96 2.02 -6.73
C ARG A 124 -36.84 3.47 -7.19
N GLY A 125 -36.26 3.71 -8.37
CA GLY A 125 -35.92 5.03 -8.88
C GLY A 125 -34.60 5.56 -8.33
N GLY A 126 -34.10 6.62 -8.95
CA GLY A 126 -32.81 7.23 -8.62
C GLY A 126 -31.60 6.45 -9.15
N TYR A 127 -30.42 6.84 -8.69
CA TYR A 127 -29.13 6.34 -9.14
C TYR A 127 -28.27 5.86 -7.96
N VAL A 128 -27.51 4.80 -8.22
CA VAL A 128 -26.48 4.25 -7.34
C VAL A 128 -25.11 4.65 -7.90
N PRO A 129 -24.23 5.27 -7.10
CA PRO A 129 -22.88 5.57 -7.53
C PRO A 129 -22.02 4.30 -7.54
N ILE A 130 -21.27 4.10 -8.61
CA ILE A 130 -20.30 3.02 -8.75
C ILE A 130 -18.94 3.63 -9.14
N ILE A 131 -17.91 3.29 -8.37
CA ILE A 131 -16.54 3.74 -8.60
C ILE A 131 -15.69 2.64 -9.21
N VAL A 132 -14.66 3.03 -9.97
CA VAL A 132 -13.66 2.10 -10.51
C VAL A 132 -12.32 2.37 -9.85
N VAL A 133 -11.75 1.34 -9.23
CA VAL A 133 -10.51 1.43 -8.44
C VAL A 133 -9.47 0.44 -8.93
N ASN A 134 -8.20 0.81 -8.82
CA ASN A 134 -7.06 0.03 -9.32
C ASN A 134 -6.39 -0.78 -8.19
N HIS A 135 -7.21 -1.49 -7.42
CA HIS A 135 -6.81 -2.42 -6.38
C HIS A 135 -7.90 -3.47 -6.17
N LYS A 136 -7.56 -4.63 -5.57
CA LYS A 136 -8.54 -5.67 -5.28
C LYS A 136 -9.57 -5.19 -4.26
N VAL A 137 -10.85 -5.47 -4.54
CA VAL A 137 -11.99 -5.17 -3.66
C VAL A 137 -12.60 -6.44 -3.04
N THR A 138 -12.24 -7.61 -3.58
CA THR A 138 -12.61 -8.92 -3.03
C THR A 138 -11.39 -9.83 -3.00
N ASP A 139 -11.40 -10.80 -2.09
CA ASP A 139 -10.46 -11.93 -2.06
C ASP A 139 -11.27 -13.25 -2.07
N PRO A 140 -10.66 -14.41 -2.34
CA PRO A 140 -11.31 -15.71 -2.13
C PRO A 140 -11.80 -15.87 -0.68
N GLY A 141 -13.04 -16.33 -0.52
CA GLY A 141 -13.67 -16.48 0.79
C GLY A 141 -15.19 -16.54 0.68
N SER A 142 -15.92 -16.02 1.67
CA SER A 142 -17.38 -15.93 1.59
C SER A 142 -17.90 -14.68 2.33
N GLY A 143 -19.11 -14.25 1.99
CA GLY A 143 -19.82 -13.19 2.70
C GLY A 143 -19.70 -11.80 2.09
N ALA A 144 -19.12 -11.66 0.90
CA ALA A 144 -19.25 -10.42 0.12
C ALA A 144 -20.66 -10.28 -0.45
N PHE A 145 -21.09 -9.04 -0.67
CA PHE A 145 -22.30 -8.73 -1.41
C PHE A 145 -21.88 -8.17 -2.77
N THR A 146 -22.12 -8.92 -3.85
CA THR A 146 -21.61 -8.60 -5.18
C THR A 146 -22.72 -8.61 -6.22
N SER A 147 -22.48 -7.95 -7.34
CA SER A 147 -23.31 -8.00 -8.53
C SER A 147 -22.48 -8.35 -9.76
N PRO A 148 -23.00 -9.14 -10.71
CA PRO A 148 -22.37 -9.29 -12.03
C PRO A 148 -22.20 -7.95 -12.75
N LEU A 149 -21.23 -7.85 -13.66
CA LEU A 149 -21.08 -6.67 -14.52
C LEU A 149 -22.20 -6.58 -15.58
N THR A 150 -22.78 -7.71 -15.97
CA THR A 150 -23.79 -7.82 -17.03
C THR A 150 -25.18 -7.33 -16.60
N THR A 151 -25.47 -7.35 -15.30
CA THR A 151 -26.74 -6.87 -14.75
C THR A 151 -26.53 -6.47 -13.29
N PHE A 152 -27.18 -5.38 -12.87
CA PHE A 152 -27.10 -4.95 -11.48
C PHE A 152 -28.12 -5.70 -10.61
N THR A 153 -27.74 -6.90 -10.17
CA THR A 153 -28.52 -7.76 -9.26
C THR A 153 -27.67 -8.14 -8.05
N PRO A 154 -27.50 -7.22 -7.08
CA PRO A 154 -26.69 -7.48 -5.90
C PRO A 154 -27.21 -8.66 -5.06
N GLY A 155 -26.31 -9.56 -4.66
CA GLY A 155 -26.61 -10.75 -3.87
C GLY A 155 -25.43 -11.20 -3.01
N SER A 156 -25.69 -12.12 -2.09
CA SER A 156 -24.63 -12.74 -1.28
C SER A 156 -23.77 -13.64 -2.16
N ASP A 157 -22.44 -13.47 -2.07
CA ASP A 157 -21.46 -14.24 -2.82
C ASP A 157 -20.77 -15.26 -1.89
N PRO A 158 -20.96 -16.57 -2.11
CA PRO A 158 -20.35 -17.61 -1.28
C PRO A 158 -18.87 -17.85 -1.60
N THR A 159 -18.33 -17.25 -2.66
CA THR A 159 -16.95 -17.47 -3.16
C THR A 159 -16.01 -16.29 -2.93
N ARG A 160 -16.56 -15.15 -2.49
CA ARG A 160 -15.80 -13.93 -2.25
C ARG A 160 -15.99 -13.41 -0.83
N LYS A 161 -14.90 -12.97 -0.22
CA LYS A 161 -14.90 -12.13 0.98
C LYS A 161 -14.60 -10.68 0.62
N VAL A 162 -15.15 -9.75 1.40
CA VAL A 162 -14.93 -8.31 1.19
C VAL A 162 -13.49 -7.95 1.54
N ARG A 163 -12.79 -7.29 0.62
CA ARG A 163 -11.53 -6.58 0.89
C ARG A 163 -11.81 -5.09 1.00
N SER A 164 -12.24 -4.72 2.20
CA SER A 164 -12.76 -3.38 2.50
C SER A 164 -11.67 -2.30 2.43
N GLN A 165 -11.99 -1.17 1.80
CA GLN A 165 -11.18 0.04 1.79
C GLN A 165 -12.01 1.22 2.28
N LEU A 166 -11.68 1.78 3.46
CA LEU A 166 -12.44 2.88 4.05
C LEU A 166 -12.51 4.10 3.14
N ARG A 167 -11.44 4.38 2.39
CA ARG A 167 -11.40 5.49 1.42
C ARG A 167 -12.47 5.35 0.33
N ASP A 168 -12.67 4.15 -0.17
CA ASP A 168 -13.64 3.86 -1.22
C ASP A 168 -15.06 4.00 -0.69
N GLN A 169 -15.30 3.47 0.51
CA GLN A 169 -16.56 3.62 1.23
C GLN A 169 -16.91 5.08 1.50
N LEU A 170 -15.98 5.88 2.03
CA LEU A 170 -16.18 7.32 2.24
C LEU A 170 -16.42 8.07 0.92
N ARG A 171 -15.76 7.65 -0.18
CA ARG A 171 -16.02 8.20 -1.52
C ARG A 171 -17.43 7.86 -1.99
N LEU A 172 -17.91 6.65 -1.77
CA LEU A 172 -19.27 6.25 -2.11
C LEU A 172 -20.32 7.02 -1.29
N ALA A 173 -20.10 7.16 0.02
CA ALA A 173 -20.94 7.98 0.90
C ALA A 173 -20.98 9.45 0.43
N HIS A 174 -19.83 10.02 0.05
CA HIS A 174 -19.73 11.37 -0.52
C HIS A 174 -20.57 11.54 -1.79
N LEU A 175 -20.44 10.60 -2.74
CA LEU A 175 -21.20 10.62 -3.99
C LEU A 175 -22.70 10.42 -3.74
N TYR A 176 -23.06 9.53 -2.80
CA TYR A 176 -24.44 9.30 -2.42
C TYR A 176 -25.08 10.57 -1.82
N ARG A 177 -24.39 11.27 -0.92
CA ARG A 177 -24.89 12.53 -0.34
C ARG A 177 -25.05 13.64 -1.39
N LEU A 178 -24.17 13.71 -2.39
CA LEU A 178 -24.32 14.63 -3.54
C LEU A 178 -25.54 14.28 -4.40
N LEU A 179 -25.76 12.99 -4.69
CA LEU A 179 -26.96 12.51 -5.38
C LEU A 179 -28.22 12.83 -4.57
N GLN A 180 -28.18 12.64 -3.25
CA GLN A 180 -29.30 12.91 -2.36
C GLN A 180 -29.65 14.40 -2.33
N ALA A 181 -28.65 15.29 -2.21
CA ALA A 181 -28.84 16.73 -2.30
C ALA A 181 -29.42 17.18 -3.65
N SER A 182 -29.18 16.41 -4.71
CA SER A 182 -29.71 16.65 -6.06
C SER A 182 -31.08 15.97 -6.32
N GLY A 183 -31.63 15.23 -5.35
CA GLY A 183 -32.87 14.46 -5.53
C GLY A 183 -32.74 13.26 -6.49
N LEU A 184 -31.51 12.79 -6.75
CA LEU A 184 -31.17 11.75 -7.71
C LEU A 184 -30.77 10.41 -7.07
N ALA A 185 -30.59 10.35 -5.75
CA ALA A 185 -30.15 9.13 -5.08
C ALA A 185 -31.22 8.03 -5.10
N SER A 186 -30.81 6.77 -5.33
CA SER A 186 -31.67 5.62 -5.04
C SER A 186 -31.97 5.54 -3.54
N PRO A 187 -33.22 5.25 -3.12
CA PRO A 187 -33.57 5.11 -1.72
C PRO A 187 -32.92 3.89 -1.05
N GLN A 188 -32.28 2.99 -1.81
CA GLN A 188 -31.60 1.82 -1.25
C GLN A 188 -30.33 2.18 -0.47
N ALA A 189 -29.76 3.39 -0.68
CA ALA A 189 -28.57 3.85 0.04
C ALA A 189 -27.37 2.88 -0.05
N ILE A 190 -27.10 2.38 -1.25
CA ILE A 190 -25.94 1.54 -1.56
C ILE A 190 -24.95 2.26 -2.48
N GLY A 191 -23.73 1.76 -2.56
CA GLY A 191 -22.72 2.16 -3.53
C GLY A 191 -21.92 0.96 -4.03
N GLY A 192 -21.38 1.04 -5.26
CA GLY A 192 -20.62 -0.06 -5.86
C GLY A 192 -19.14 0.26 -6.10
N ALA A 193 -18.28 -0.75 -6.08
CA ALA A 193 -16.88 -0.63 -6.46
C ALA A 193 -16.49 -1.76 -7.44
N ILE A 194 -15.92 -1.39 -8.58
CA ILE A 194 -15.28 -2.33 -9.52
C ILE A 194 -13.77 -2.26 -9.26
N GLY A 195 -13.20 -3.37 -8.79
CA GLY A 195 -11.79 -3.48 -8.44
C GLY A 195 -10.89 -3.82 -9.63
N TYR A 196 -9.63 -4.14 -9.31
CA TYR A 196 -8.59 -4.51 -10.28
C TYR A 196 -8.98 -5.67 -11.20
N ASP A 197 -9.60 -6.73 -10.66
CA ASP A 197 -9.96 -7.93 -11.44
C ASP A 197 -11.10 -7.67 -12.44
N ALA A 198 -11.85 -6.57 -12.26
CA ALA A 198 -12.96 -6.13 -13.12
C ALA A 198 -13.93 -7.27 -13.52
N ASP A 199 -14.28 -8.13 -12.56
CA ASP A 199 -15.12 -9.31 -12.78
C ASP A 199 -16.49 -9.22 -12.09
N CYS A 200 -16.64 -8.33 -11.12
CA CYS A 200 -17.88 -8.06 -10.40
C CYS A 200 -17.91 -6.62 -9.86
N ILE A 201 -19.09 -6.20 -9.40
CA ILE A 201 -19.30 -4.97 -8.63
C ILE A 201 -19.44 -5.38 -7.15
N LEU A 202 -18.51 -4.97 -6.30
CA LEU A 202 -18.68 -5.08 -4.85
C LEU A 202 -19.69 -4.03 -4.38
N VAL A 203 -20.73 -4.42 -3.66
CA VAL A 203 -21.79 -3.53 -3.21
C VAL A 203 -21.68 -3.29 -1.72
N HIS A 204 -21.65 -2.01 -1.34
CA HIS A 204 -21.63 -1.54 0.04
C HIS A 204 -23.01 -0.99 0.43
N ASP A 205 -23.52 -1.45 1.56
CA ASP A 205 -24.63 -0.81 2.26
C ASP A 205 -24.09 0.39 3.04
N LEU A 206 -24.51 1.60 2.65
CA LEU A 206 -24.01 2.85 3.23
C LEU A 206 -24.74 3.19 4.55
N THR A 207 -25.86 2.51 4.84
CA THR A 207 -26.63 2.68 6.09
C THR A 207 -26.24 1.68 7.16
N ARG A 208 -25.47 0.65 6.79
CA ARG A 208 -25.00 -0.36 7.72
C ARG A 208 -24.07 0.24 8.77
N GLU A 209 -24.32 -0.10 10.01
CA GLU A 209 -23.44 0.23 11.13
C GLU A 209 -22.07 -0.41 10.93
N ILE A 210 -21.03 0.41 11.09
CA ILE A 210 -19.64 -0.05 11.09
C ILE A 210 -19.23 -0.25 12.55
N PRO A 211 -18.94 -1.49 12.99
CA PRO A 211 -18.65 -1.77 14.40
C PRO A 211 -17.49 -0.95 14.99
N SER A 212 -16.49 -0.59 14.17
CA SER A 212 -15.36 0.22 14.62
C SER A 212 -15.71 1.68 14.90
N PHE A 213 -16.84 2.16 14.40
CA PHE A 213 -17.32 3.54 14.61
C PHE A 213 -18.52 3.59 15.56
N GLY A 214 -19.36 2.54 15.58
CA GLY A 214 -20.61 2.51 16.36
C GLY A 214 -21.77 3.25 15.71
N HIS A 215 -21.63 3.65 14.43
CA HIS A 215 -22.66 4.31 13.61
C HIS A 215 -22.52 3.93 12.13
N SER A 216 -23.45 4.40 11.30
CA SER A 216 -23.47 4.05 9.87
C SER A 216 -22.32 4.72 9.09
N LEU A 217 -22.00 4.18 7.91
CA LEU A 217 -21.00 4.82 7.03
C LEU A 217 -21.41 6.24 6.62
N LEU A 218 -22.70 6.49 6.40
CA LEU A 218 -23.21 7.82 6.11
C LEU A 218 -23.06 8.79 7.29
N ASP A 219 -23.32 8.33 8.51
CA ASP A 219 -23.12 9.16 9.71
C ASP A 219 -21.64 9.47 9.93
N GLU A 220 -20.75 8.50 9.68
CA GLU A 220 -19.29 8.71 9.74
C GLU A 220 -18.83 9.73 8.69
N TYR A 221 -19.37 9.65 7.48
CA TYR A 221 -19.12 10.64 6.44
C TYR A 221 -19.59 12.03 6.88
N ASP A 222 -20.79 12.16 7.42
CA ASP A 222 -21.37 13.45 7.84
C ASP A 222 -20.57 14.08 9.00
N ALA A 223 -20.12 13.26 9.96
CA ALA A 223 -19.24 13.70 11.04
C ALA A 223 -17.89 14.20 10.50
N ARG A 224 -17.27 13.45 9.58
CA ARG A 224 -15.98 13.84 8.98
C ARG A 224 -16.07 15.09 8.13
N ILE A 225 -17.10 15.23 7.29
CA ILE A 225 -17.22 16.41 6.43
C ILE A 225 -17.44 17.66 7.28
N THR A 226 -18.23 17.56 8.36
CA THR A 226 -18.43 18.64 9.33
C THR A 226 -17.10 19.04 9.99
N ASP A 227 -16.32 18.07 10.47
CA ASP A 227 -14.98 18.33 11.02
C ASP A 227 -14.07 19.00 9.99
N ARG A 228 -14.04 18.52 8.74
CA ARG A 228 -13.19 19.10 7.70
C ARG A 228 -13.57 20.54 7.36
N ILE A 229 -14.86 20.87 7.35
CA ILE A 229 -15.34 22.25 7.18
C ILE A 229 -14.83 23.13 8.32
N ALA A 230 -14.98 22.69 9.57
CA ALA A 230 -14.51 23.44 10.74
C ALA A 230 -12.98 23.65 10.73
N VAL A 231 -12.21 22.63 10.33
CA VAL A 231 -10.75 22.72 10.13
C VAL A 231 -10.39 23.74 9.05
N ILE A 232 -11.09 23.72 7.91
CA ILE A 232 -10.88 24.66 6.79
C ILE A 232 -11.20 26.10 7.22
N ASN A 233 -12.23 26.29 8.04
CA ASN A 233 -12.61 27.58 8.58
C ASN A 233 -11.66 28.08 9.67
N GLY A 234 -10.81 27.21 10.23
CA GLY A 234 -9.93 27.54 11.36
C GLY A 234 -10.66 27.54 12.70
N GLU A 235 -11.85 26.95 12.77
CA GLU A 235 -12.64 26.80 13.99
C GLU A 235 -12.09 25.68 14.88
N VAL A 236 -11.33 24.75 14.28
CA VAL A 236 -10.65 23.66 14.98
C VAL A 236 -9.15 23.84 14.87
N VAL A 237 -8.49 23.89 16.03
CA VAL A 237 -7.03 23.90 16.11
C VAL A 237 -6.52 22.52 15.66
N THR A 238 -5.54 22.53 14.77
CA THR A 238 -4.84 21.32 14.33
C THR A 238 -3.37 21.44 14.67
N GLN A 239 -2.71 20.30 14.87
CA GLN A 239 -1.29 20.23 15.12
C GLN A 239 -0.65 19.18 14.20
N PRO A 240 0.65 19.31 13.88
CA PRO A 240 1.40 18.26 13.21
C PRO A 240 1.24 16.93 13.95
N THR A 241 1.11 15.84 13.20
CA THR A 241 1.16 14.47 13.72
C THR A 241 1.64 13.60 12.58
N ARG A 242 2.71 12.83 12.82
CA ARG A 242 3.26 11.95 11.80
C ARG A 242 2.28 10.81 11.54
N ILE A 243 1.82 10.71 10.30
CA ILE A 243 0.95 9.64 9.82
C ILE A 243 1.51 9.08 8.51
N GLY A 244 0.96 7.97 8.01
CA GLY A 244 1.44 7.32 6.77
C GLY A 244 1.45 8.24 5.54
N GLU A 245 0.53 9.22 5.47
CA GLU A 245 0.47 10.19 4.36
C GLU A 245 1.68 11.13 4.29
N CYS A 246 2.40 11.33 5.41
CA CYS A 246 3.46 12.33 5.53
C CYS A 246 4.60 12.12 4.51
N GLY A 247 4.90 10.88 4.09
CA GLY A 247 5.97 10.61 3.12
C GLY A 247 5.80 11.34 1.78
N LEU A 248 4.55 11.55 1.35
CA LEU A 248 4.19 12.25 0.10
C LEU A 248 3.61 13.66 0.35
N CYS A 249 3.51 14.08 1.61
CA CYS A 249 2.95 15.37 1.96
C CYS A 249 3.94 16.49 1.68
N GLU A 250 3.48 17.55 1.00
CA GLU A 250 4.30 18.72 0.69
C GLU A 250 4.71 19.47 1.97
N TRP A 251 3.85 19.47 2.99
CA TRP A 251 4.08 20.12 4.28
C TRP A 251 5.02 19.32 5.22
N TRP A 252 5.40 18.09 4.86
CA TRP A 252 6.21 17.23 5.73
C TRP A 252 7.52 17.87 6.22
N PRO A 253 8.33 18.56 5.40
CA PRO A 253 9.56 19.20 5.88
C PRO A 253 9.31 20.14 7.07
N GLN A 254 8.26 20.95 7.02
CA GLN A 254 7.90 21.86 8.10
C GLN A 254 7.36 21.08 9.31
N CYS A 255 6.40 20.19 9.10
CA CYS A 255 5.84 19.37 10.18
C CYS A 255 6.93 18.56 10.88
N ASN A 256 7.92 18.02 10.17
CA ASN A 256 9.00 17.23 10.74
C ASN A 256 9.93 18.06 11.64
N ILE A 257 10.21 19.31 11.24
CA ILE A 257 10.97 20.26 12.07
C ILE A 257 10.24 20.48 13.39
N ASP A 258 8.93 20.78 13.33
CA ASP A 258 8.12 21.03 14.53
C ASP A 258 8.04 19.78 15.42
N LEU A 259 7.70 18.62 14.85
CA LEU A 259 7.61 17.36 15.59
C LEU A 259 8.93 16.95 16.24
N THR A 260 10.07 17.17 15.56
CA THR A 260 11.39 16.80 16.09
C THR A 260 11.83 17.76 17.19
N ARG A 261 11.60 19.08 17.02
CA ARG A 261 11.85 20.08 18.05
C ARG A 261 11.07 19.76 19.32
N ASP A 262 9.80 19.42 19.15
CA ASP A 262 8.87 19.19 20.26
C ASP A 262 8.95 17.75 20.79
N ARG A 263 9.81 16.91 20.17
CA ARG A 263 9.99 15.48 20.48
C ARG A 263 8.64 14.77 20.57
N ASP A 264 7.76 15.05 19.61
CA ASP A 264 6.38 14.59 19.63
C ASP A 264 6.30 13.07 19.53
N VAL A 265 5.40 12.47 20.31
CA VAL A 265 5.24 11.03 20.43
C VAL A 265 4.95 10.34 19.09
N SER A 266 4.31 11.03 18.13
CA SER A 266 4.01 10.47 16.80
C SER A 266 5.24 10.15 15.95
N LEU A 267 6.44 10.60 16.34
CA LEU A 267 7.66 10.19 15.66
C LEU A 267 7.99 8.70 15.86
N VAL A 268 7.56 8.10 16.97
CA VAL A 268 7.87 6.70 17.35
C VAL A 268 6.66 5.77 17.36
N VAL A 269 5.44 6.30 17.28
CA VAL A 269 4.19 5.52 17.17
C VAL A 269 3.31 6.03 16.04
N ASN A 270 2.30 5.26 15.61
CA ASN A 270 1.37 5.73 14.58
C ASN A 270 0.43 6.84 15.11
N GLY A 271 -0.22 7.59 14.22
CA GLY A 271 -1.06 8.72 14.61
C GLY A 271 -2.19 8.40 15.60
N ALA A 272 -2.85 7.25 15.45
CA ALA A 272 -3.91 6.84 16.37
C ALA A 272 -3.36 6.50 17.76
N GLN A 273 -2.18 5.87 17.83
CA GLN A 273 -1.46 5.63 19.08
C GLN A 273 -0.98 6.94 19.73
N ALA A 274 -0.52 7.90 18.92
CA ALA A 274 -0.14 9.23 19.40
C ALA A 274 -1.34 9.96 20.02
N ASP A 275 -2.51 9.89 19.38
CA ASP A 275 -3.74 10.49 19.92
C ASP A 275 -4.17 9.80 21.23
N ALA A 276 -4.06 8.47 21.33
CA ALA A 276 -4.32 7.75 22.57
C ALA A 276 -3.37 8.16 23.72
N MET A 277 -2.07 8.34 23.42
CA MET A 277 -1.11 8.84 24.41
C MET A 277 -1.44 10.26 24.87
N ARG A 278 -1.79 11.16 23.93
CA ARG A 278 -2.15 12.55 24.25
C ARG A 278 -3.40 12.62 25.11
N SER A 279 -4.41 11.81 24.81
CA SER A 279 -5.61 11.66 25.65
C SER A 279 -5.30 11.15 27.06
N ALA A 280 -4.24 10.35 27.20
CA ALA A 280 -3.73 9.85 28.48
C ALA A 280 -2.75 10.82 29.16
N GLY A 281 -2.51 12.01 28.60
CA GLY A 281 -1.67 13.06 29.18
C GLY A 281 -0.19 13.01 28.79
N ALA A 282 0.22 12.18 27.83
CA ALA A 282 1.59 12.11 27.33
C ALA A 282 1.64 12.50 25.84
N SER A 283 2.37 13.56 25.54
CA SER A 283 2.50 14.13 24.19
C SER A 283 3.89 13.96 23.58
N THR A 284 4.90 13.64 24.39
CA THR A 284 6.30 13.56 23.98
C THR A 284 6.86 12.13 24.01
N ILE A 285 7.94 11.90 23.26
CA ILE A 285 8.73 10.67 23.29
C ILE A 285 9.28 10.44 24.71
N ASP A 286 9.69 11.51 25.40
CA ASP A 286 10.18 11.48 26.77
C ASP A 286 9.17 10.93 27.77
N GLU A 287 7.92 11.35 27.65
CA GLU A 287 6.82 10.88 28.51
C GLU A 287 6.47 9.44 28.19
N LEU A 288 6.42 9.05 26.91
CA LEU A 288 6.20 7.64 26.52
C LEU A 288 7.33 6.73 27.00
N ALA A 289 8.59 7.14 26.88
CA ALA A 289 9.75 6.36 27.29
C ALA A 289 9.78 6.10 28.82
N ARG A 290 9.26 7.05 29.60
CA ARG A 290 9.14 6.98 31.07
C ARG A 290 7.78 6.50 31.56
N TRP A 291 6.87 6.13 30.66
CA TRP A 291 5.52 5.73 31.03
C TRP A 291 5.54 4.54 31.98
N GLU A 292 4.96 4.70 33.17
CA GLU A 292 4.79 3.63 34.15
C GLU A 292 3.34 3.14 34.16
N GLY A 293 3.15 1.83 34.18
CA GLY A 293 1.83 1.21 34.18
C GLY A 293 1.41 0.58 32.85
N GLU A 294 0.13 0.22 32.78
CA GLU A 294 -0.47 -0.43 31.62
C GLU A 294 -0.65 0.54 30.44
N ALA A 295 -1.01 -0.01 29.27
CA ALA A 295 -1.34 0.79 28.11
C ALA A 295 -2.55 1.70 28.39
N PRO A 296 -2.63 2.88 27.75
CA PRO A 296 -3.86 3.68 27.77
C PRO A 296 -5.08 2.83 27.37
N GLU A 297 -6.24 3.07 28.00
CA GLU A 297 -7.48 2.32 27.73
C GLU A 297 -7.88 2.36 26.24
N GLN A 298 -7.61 3.48 25.57
CA GLN A 298 -7.91 3.70 24.16
C GLN A 298 -6.76 3.33 23.21
N TRP A 299 -5.75 2.60 23.69
CA TRP A 299 -4.60 2.22 22.88
C TRP A 299 -5.04 1.33 21.69
N PRO A 300 -4.80 1.75 20.44
CA PRO A 300 -5.22 0.96 19.29
C PRO A 300 -4.25 -0.18 19.00
N GLY A 301 -4.79 -1.40 18.98
CA GLY A 301 -4.05 -2.63 18.68
C GLY A 301 -3.20 -3.12 19.85
N SER A 302 -2.20 -3.95 19.56
CA SER A 302 -1.24 -4.46 20.54
C SER A 302 0.09 -3.69 20.47
N GLY A 303 1.11 -4.13 21.21
CA GLY A 303 2.48 -3.60 21.06
C GLY A 303 2.79 -2.31 21.84
N PHE A 304 2.05 -2.00 22.90
CA PHE A 304 2.39 -0.86 23.77
C PHE A 304 3.79 -1.00 24.40
N ALA A 305 4.20 -2.21 24.78
CA ALA A 305 5.55 -2.47 25.28
C ALA A 305 6.63 -2.11 24.24
N ASP A 306 6.41 -2.46 22.97
CA ASP A 306 7.30 -2.09 21.86
C ASP A 306 7.37 -0.57 21.68
N ALA A 307 6.24 0.14 21.82
CA ALA A 307 6.19 1.60 21.71
C ALA A 307 7.10 2.29 22.75
N LYS A 308 7.11 1.79 24.00
CA LYS A 308 8.03 2.27 25.03
C LYS A 308 9.49 2.03 24.66
N ILE A 309 9.82 0.83 24.16
CA ILE A 309 11.18 0.49 23.72
C ILE A 309 11.59 1.37 22.55
N PHE A 310 10.71 1.65 21.60
CA PHE A 310 10.99 2.54 20.47
C PHE A 310 11.23 3.98 20.93
N ALA A 311 10.47 4.46 21.91
CA ALA A 311 10.70 5.77 22.51
C ALA A 311 12.07 5.83 23.20
N GLN A 312 12.41 4.84 24.02
CA GLN A 312 13.72 4.75 24.69
C GLN A 312 14.87 4.65 23.68
N ALA A 313 14.72 3.82 22.64
CA ALA A 313 15.72 3.67 21.59
C ALA A 313 15.95 4.98 20.84
N TRP A 314 14.88 5.74 20.58
CA TRP A 314 14.97 7.07 19.96
C TRP A 314 15.75 8.06 20.85
N LEU A 315 15.57 8.03 22.17
CA LEU A 315 16.31 8.91 23.10
C LEU A 315 17.82 8.65 23.09
N HIS A 316 18.24 7.43 22.75
CA HIS A 316 19.64 6.98 22.77
C HIS A 316 20.25 6.75 21.38
N ASP A 317 19.55 7.18 20.31
CA ASP A 317 19.96 6.97 18.91
C ASP A 317 20.26 5.50 18.56
N VAL A 318 19.43 4.59 19.10
CA VAL A 318 19.53 3.15 18.88
C VAL A 318 18.59 2.72 17.76
N THR A 319 19.15 2.09 16.73
CA THR A 319 18.42 1.63 15.54
C THR A 319 17.85 0.22 15.66
N LEU A 320 18.44 -0.62 16.52
CA LEU A 320 18.03 -1.99 16.81
C LEU A 320 18.20 -2.30 18.29
N VAL A 321 17.24 -3.01 18.88
CA VAL A 321 17.32 -3.50 20.25
C VAL A 321 17.10 -5.01 20.25
N ARG A 322 17.97 -5.78 20.89
CA ARG A 322 17.85 -7.24 20.99
C ARG A 322 16.73 -7.64 21.94
N LYS A 323 15.91 -8.58 21.48
CA LYS A 323 14.91 -9.31 22.30
C LYS A 323 15.49 -10.50 23.03
N VAL A 324 16.60 -11.01 22.53
CA VAL A 324 17.23 -12.26 22.97
C VAL A 324 18.70 -12.05 23.34
N ASN A 325 19.20 -12.86 24.28
CA ASN A 325 20.58 -12.79 24.73
C ASN A 325 21.59 -13.18 23.64
N GLN A 326 21.20 -14.12 22.77
CA GLN A 326 22.02 -14.58 21.66
C GLN A 326 21.17 -14.59 20.40
N VAL A 327 21.58 -13.82 19.39
CA VAL A 327 20.96 -13.82 18.07
C VAL A 327 21.49 -15.01 17.28
N SER A 328 20.63 -15.59 16.44
CA SER A 328 20.98 -16.68 15.55
C SER A 328 20.17 -16.59 14.25
N ALA A 329 20.64 -17.26 13.21
CA ALA A 329 19.88 -17.50 11.99
C ALA A 329 20.19 -18.92 11.51
N ARG A 330 19.28 -19.54 10.77
CA ARG A 330 19.52 -20.87 10.19
C ARG A 330 20.74 -20.81 9.25
N ARG A 331 21.66 -21.75 9.39
CA ARG A 331 22.84 -21.91 8.52
C ARG A 331 22.84 -23.28 7.88
N ALA A 332 23.48 -23.38 6.72
CA ALA A 332 23.71 -24.63 6.01
C ALA A 332 25.10 -24.62 5.36
N ASP A 333 25.55 -25.79 4.90
CA ASP A 333 26.80 -25.90 4.16
C ASP A 333 26.69 -25.26 2.77
N VAL A 334 25.55 -25.45 2.10
CA VAL A 334 25.22 -24.83 0.81
C VAL A 334 24.04 -23.88 1.01
N GLU A 335 24.27 -22.60 0.71
CA GLU A 335 23.34 -21.52 1.05
C GLU A 335 23.00 -20.73 -0.22
N VAL A 336 21.72 -20.42 -0.43
CA VAL A 336 21.26 -19.62 -1.58
C VAL A 336 20.40 -18.46 -1.10
N ASP A 337 20.91 -17.23 -1.18
CA ASP A 337 20.12 -16.03 -0.93
C ASP A 337 19.38 -15.65 -2.23
N ILE A 338 18.07 -15.46 -2.17
CA ILE A 338 17.15 -15.29 -3.31
C ILE A 338 16.37 -13.99 -3.13
N ASP A 339 16.28 -13.21 -4.20
CA ASP A 339 15.46 -12.02 -4.32
C ASP A 339 14.79 -11.96 -5.69
N MET A 340 13.65 -11.27 -5.81
CA MET A 340 12.89 -11.21 -7.04
C MET A 340 12.37 -9.81 -7.36
N GLU A 341 12.28 -9.50 -8.66
CA GLU A 341 11.64 -8.29 -9.14
C GLU A 341 10.37 -8.62 -9.93
N SER A 342 9.32 -7.83 -9.68
CA SER A 342 8.04 -7.95 -10.38
C SER A 342 7.59 -6.62 -10.96
N TYR A 343 6.77 -6.69 -12.00
CA TYR A 343 6.13 -5.52 -12.59
C TYR A 343 4.63 -5.52 -12.28
N GLN A 344 4.24 -4.71 -11.28
CA GLN A 344 2.86 -4.63 -10.79
C GLN A 344 2.32 -6.02 -10.41
N ASP A 345 1.12 -6.37 -10.86
CA ASP A 345 0.54 -7.72 -10.75
C ASP A 345 0.66 -8.50 -12.08
N HIS A 346 1.51 -8.06 -13.02
CA HIS A 346 1.65 -8.70 -14.33
C HIS A 346 2.60 -9.91 -14.35
N GLY A 347 3.62 -9.93 -13.49
CA GLY A 347 4.56 -11.05 -13.42
C GLY A 347 5.87 -10.75 -12.69
N ALA A 348 6.63 -11.80 -12.43
CA ALA A 348 8.00 -11.81 -11.91
C ALA A 348 9.00 -11.89 -13.08
N TYR A 349 9.70 -10.80 -13.38
CA TYR A 349 10.59 -10.76 -14.54
C TYR A 349 12.04 -11.12 -14.22
N LEU A 350 12.45 -11.07 -12.94
CA LEU A 350 13.81 -11.40 -12.50
C LEU A 350 13.77 -12.20 -11.19
N TRP A 351 14.52 -13.30 -11.15
CA TRP A 351 14.89 -14.04 -9.94
C TRP A 351 16.41 -14.03 -9.82
N GLY A 352 16.92 -13.35 -8.80
CA GLY A 352 18.35 -13.32 -8.46
C GLY A 352 18.70 -14.36 -7.44
N THR A 353 19.85 -15.02 -7.61
CA THR A 353 20.35 -15.99 -6.65
C THR A 353 21.81 -15.74 -6.32
N LEU A 354 22.19 -15.81 -5.05
CA LEU A 354 23.57 -15.77 -4.59
C LEU A 354 23.94 -17.11 -3.95
N LEU A 355 24.66 -17.94 -4.69
CA LEU A 355 25.09 -19.25 -4.21
C LEU A 355 26.37 -19.11 -3.39
N THR A 356 26.33 -19.58 -2.14
CA THR A 356 27.47 -19.71 -1.24
C THR A 356 27.76 -21.19 -0.99
N GLU A 357 28.97 -21.63 -1.33
CA GLU A 357 29.45 -23.00 -1.12
C GLU A 357 30.75 -23.03 -0.32
N PRO A 358 31.04 -24.14 0.41
CA PRO A 358 32.27 -24.25 1.18
C PRO A 358 33.51 -24.16 0.28
N GLY A 359 34.44 -23.27 0.63
CA GLY A 359 35.71 -23.10 -0.07
C GLY A 359 35.61 -22.42 -1.44
N LYS A 360 34.47 -21.84 -1.80
CA LYS A 360 34.28 -21.10 -3.06
C LYS A 360 33.85 -19.66 -2.80
N PRO A 361 34.23 -18.70 -3.67
CA PRO A 361 33.66 -17.38 -3.63
C PRO A 361 32.16 -17.45 -3.98
N PRO A 362 31.30 -16.66 -3.33
CA PRO A 362 29.88 -16.63 -3.66
C PRO A 362 29.61 -16.08 -5.05
N VAL A 363 28.61 -16.66 -5.73
CA VAL A 363 28.33 -16.41 -7.15
C VAL A 363 26.89 -15.96 -7.32
N TYR A 364 26.73 -14.74 -7.83
CA TYR A 364 25.43 -14.21 -8.24
C TYR A 364 25.02 -14.79 -9.61
N ARG A 365 23.77 -15.23 -9.74
CA ARG A 365 23.17 -15.71 -10.98
C ARG A 365 21.75 -15.14 -11.12
N PRO A 366 21.50 -14.30 -12.13
CA PRO A 366 20.14 -13.85 -12.46
C PRO A 366 19.46 -14.80 -13.44
N PHE A 367 18.15 -14.99 -13.26
CA PHE A 367 17.21 -15.52 -14.24
C PHE A 367 16.27 -14.39 -14.62
N VAL A 368 16.34 -13.92 -15.87
CA VAL A 368 15.61 -12.74 -16.32
C VAL A 368 14.88 -12.95 -17.64
N THR A 369 13.71 -12.35 -17.76
CA THR A 369 13.07 -12.05 -19.04
C THR A 369 13.07 -10.54 -19.29
N TRP A 370 13.46 -10.14 -20.50
CA TRP A 370 13.38 -8.75 -20.96
C TRP A 370 12.23 -8.53 -21.94
N ASP A 371 11.40 -9.56 -22.15
CA ASP A 371 10.14 -9.40 -22.86
C ASP A 371 9.18 -8.61 -21.94
N PRO A 372 8.51 -7.56 -22.44
CA PRO A 372 7.60 -6.77 -21.62
C PRO A 372 6.48 -7.63 -21.01
N LEU A 373 6.28 -7.54 -19.69
CA LEU A 373 5.20 -8.24 -19.02
C LEU A 373 3.81 -7.61 -19.34
N PRO A 374 2.73 -8.41 -19.38
CA PRO A 374 2.71 -9.87 -19.22
C PRO A 374 3.23 -10.60 -20.47
N THR A 375 4.07 -11.62 -20.28
CA THR A 375 4.65 -12.43 -21.37
C THR A 375 4.67 -13.92 -21.01
N ARG A 376 4.65 -14.80 -22.03
CA ARG A 376 4.84 -16.25 -21.83
C ARG A 376 6.29 -16.62 -21.51
N ASP A 377 7.25 -15.75 -21.84
CA ASP A 377 8.67 -16.00 -21.55
C ASP A 377 8.96 -16.01 -20.04
N GLU A 378 8.09 -15.40 -19.23
CA GLU A 378 8.09 -15.54 -17.76
C GLU A 378 8.07 -17.01 -17.33
N GLY A 379 7.30 -17.86 -18.02
CA GLY A 379 7.24 -19.29 -17.71
C GLY A 379 8.56 -20.02 -17.97
N ARG A 380 9.31 -19.64 -19.02
CA ARG A 380 10.67 -20.18 -19.26
C ARG A 380 11.61 -19.71 -18.14
N ASN A 381 11.58 -18.41 -17.87
CA ASN A 381 12.42 -17.78 -16.85
C ASN A 381 12.29 -18.47 -15.48
N PHE A 382 11.04 -18.68 -15.04
CA PHE A 382 10.77 -19.31 -13.76
C PHE A 382 11.16 -20.79 -13.73
N ALA A 383 10.89 -21.55 -14.81
CA ALA A 383 11.26 -22.96 -14.88
C ALA A 383 12.79 -23.16 -14.82
N GLU A 384 13.57 -22.33 -15.53
CA GLU A 384 15.03 -22.38 -15.48
C GLU A 384 15.58 -22.07 -14.07
N PHE A 385 15.01 -21.06 -13.40
CA PHE A 385 15.33 -20.75 -12.01
C PHE A 385 15.07 -21.95 -11.08
N TRP A 386 13.89 -22.55 -11.21
CA TRP A 386 13.48 -23.65 -10.35
C TRP A 386 14.30 -24.93 -10.58
N ASP A 387 14.53 -25.31 -11.84
CA ASP A 387 15.40 -26.45 -12.17
C ASP A 387 16.81 -26.26 -11.62
N TRP A 388 17.37 -25.04 -11.74
CA TRP A 388 18.67 -24.74 -11.16
C TRP A 388 18.67 -24.86 -9.63
N LEU A 389 17.69 -24.26 -8.94
CA LEU A 389 17.61 -24.29 -7.47
C LEU A 389 17.50 -25.73 -6.95
N THR A 390 16.62 -26.53 -7.56
CA THR A 390 16.44 -27.93 -7.18
C THR A 390 17.66 -28.79 -7.55
N GLY A 391 18.38 -28.45 -8.62
CA GLY A 391 19.67 -29.03 -8.98
C GLY A 391 20.74 -28.78 -7.93
N VAL A 392 20.86 -27.55 -7.41
CA VAL A 392 21.77 -27.20 -6.31
C VAL A 392 21.43 -27.98 -5.05
N ARG A 393 20.15 -28.02 -4.67
CA ARG A 393 19.65 -28.77 -3.51
C ARG A 393 19.98 -30.26 -3.62
N ARG A 394 19.72 -30.88 -4.78
CA ARG A 394 20.03 -32.29 -5.04
C ARG A 394 21.53 -32.57 -4.96
N SER A 395 22.36 -31.67 -5.51
CA SER A 395 23.83 -31.77 -5.46
C SER A 395 24.37 -31.64 -4.03
N ALA A 396 23.79 -30.78 -3.19
CA ALA A 396 24.14 -30.70 -1.77
C ALA A 396 23.84 -32.03 -1.05
N ALA A 397 22.63 -32.56 -1.23
CA ALA A 397 22.21 -33.84 -0.64
C ALA A 397 23.10 -35.02 -1.09
N GLN A 398 23.45 -35.09 -2.38
CA GLN A 398 24.35 -36.12 -2.92
C GLN A 398 25.76 -36.06 -2.32
N ARG A 399 26.22 -34.87 -1.91
CA ARG A 399 27.49 -34.66 -1.22
C ARG A 399 27.40 -34.82 0.30
N GLY A 400 26.22 -35.13 0.84
CA GLY A 400 25.99 -35.19 2.29
C GLY A 400 26.07 -33.83 2.99
N LEU A 401 25.88 -32.74 2.24
CA LEU A 401 25.89 -31.37 2.74
C LEU A 401 24.47 -30.90 3.05
N THR A 402 24.33 -30.08 4.08
CA THR A 402 23.06 -29.39 4.38
C THR A 402 22.78 -28.27 3.38
N PHE A 403 21.50 -27.97 3.15
CA PHE A 403 21.04 -26.93 2.24
C PHE A 403 20.06 -25.98 2.92
N ALA A 404 20.16 -24.68 2.60
CA ALA A 404 19.15 -23.69 2.94
C ALA A 404 19.10 -22.60 1.86
N ALA A 405 17.89 -22.14 1.56
CA ALA A 405 17.62 -20.98 0.73
C ALA A 405 16.90 -19.91 1.55
N TYR A 406 17.18 -18.65 1.24
CA TYR A 406 16.76 -17.50 2.03
C TYR A 406 16.09 -16.49 1.12
N CYS A 407 14.97 -15.94 1.55
CA CYS A 407 14.45 -14.67 1.04
C CYS A 407 14.44 -13.64 2.15
N TYR A 408 14.38 -12.35 1.79
CA TYR A 408 14.16 -11.36 2.81
C TYR A 408 12.77 -11.50 3.43
N SER A 409 11.70 -11.66 2.64
CA SER A 409 10.35 -11.86 3.17
C SER A 409 9.56 -12.86 2.35
N LYS A 410 9.02 -13.92 2.94
CA LYS A 410 8.25 -14.93 2.18
C LYS A 410 6.99 -14.38 1.52
N ALA A 411 6.46 -13.24 1.97
CA ALA A 411 5.14 -12.76 1.57
C ALA A 411 5.00 -12.49 0.06
N ALA A 412 5.99 -11.84 -0.56
CA ALA A 412 5.94 -11.56 -2.00
C ALA A 412 6.52 -12.73 -2.82
N GLU A 413 7.57 -13.36 -2.32
CA GLU A 413 8.30 -14.43 -2.97
C GLU A 413 7.42 -15.68 -3.08
N ASN A 414 6.75 -16.10 -2.00
CA ASN A 414 5.83 -17.26 -2.05
C ASN A 414 4.67 -17.01 -3.01
N ARG A 415 4.14 -15.78 -3.06
CA ARG A 415 3.10 -15.41 -4.03
C ARG A 415 3.58 -15.71 -5.44
N TRP A 416 4.74 -15.19 -5.82
CA TRP A 416 5.25 -15.35 -7.19
C TRP A 416 5.75 -16.75 -7.51
N LEU A 417 6.29 -17.49 -6.54
CA LEU A 417 6.63 -18.91 -6.69
C LEU A 417 5.37 -19.73 -7.06
N LEU A 418 4.28 -19.54 -6.33
CA LEU A 418 3.02 -20.26 -6.56
C LEU A 418 2.29 -19.77 -7.82
N ASP A 419 2.16 -18.45 -7.99
CA ASP A 419 1.45 -17.85 -9.12
C ASP A 419 2.14 -18.15 -10.46
N SER A 420 3.47 -18.26 -10.50
CA SER A 420 4.20 -18.62 -11.73
C SER A 420 4.00 -20.10 -12.08
N ALA A 421 4.10 -20.99 -11.09
CA ALA A 421 3.86 -22.43 -11.29
C ALA A 421 2.43 -22.72 -11.77
N ASP A 422 1.43 -22.01 -11.23
CA ASP A 422 0.04 -22.21 -11.62
C ASP A 422 -0.27 -21.60 -13.00
N ARG A 423 0.12 -20.34 -13.25
CA ARG A 423 -0.16 -19.65 -14.52
C ARG A 423 0.47 -20.33 -15.74
N PHE A 424 1.64 -20.94 -15.58
CA PHE A 424 2.41 -21.55 -16.68
C PHE A 424 2.46 -23.08 -16.62
N ARG A 425 1.50 -23.70 -15.93
CA ARG A 425 1.40 -25.16 -15.79
C ARG A 425 1.54 -25.89 -17.15
N GLY A 426 2.43 -26.87 -17.19
CA GLY A 426 2.66 -27.72 -18.38
C GLY A 426 3.56 -27.11 -19.46
N MET A 427 4.18 -25.95 -19.22
CA MET A 427 5.15 -25.32 -20.12
C MET A 427 6.58 -25.51 -19.61
N ASN A 428 7.57 -25.68 -20.49
CA ASN A 428 9.00 -25.61 -20.13
C ASN A 428 9.42 -26.46 -18.90
N ASP A 429 8.87 -27.66 -18.74
CA ASP A 429 9.10 -28.50 -17.54
C ASP A 429 8.78 -27.80 -16.21
N MET A 430 7.77 -26.92 -16.22
CA MET A 430 7.25 -26.19 -15.05
C MET A 430 7.02 -27.14 -13.86
N PRO A 431 7.51 -26.80 -12.65
CA PRO A 431 7.21 -27.58 -11.46
C PRO A 431 5.73 -27.61 -11.14
N LEU A 432 5.30 -28.68 -10.48
CA LEU A 432 3.96 -28.74 -9.90
C LEU A 432 3.86 -27.76 -8.73
N VAL A 433 2.69 -27.13 -8.57
CA VAL A 433 2.40 -26.25 -7.43
C VAL A 433 2.68 -26.97 -6.08
N SER A 434 2.36 -28.26 -5.99
CA SER A 434 2.63 -29.07 -4.79
C SER A 434 4.13 -29.24 -4.47
N GLU A 435 5.00 -29.20 -5.48
CA GLU A 435 6.46 -29.24 -5.26
C GLU A 435 6.95 -27.91 -4.68
N ILE A 436 6.39 -26.80 -5.15
CA ILE A 436 6.64 -25.46 -4.58
C ILE A 436 6.16 -25.41 -3.13
N GLU A 437 4.92 -25.82 -2.87
CA GLU A 437 4.31 -25.87 -1.53
C GLU A 437 5.19 -26.66 -0.56
N HIS A 438 5.60 -27.87 -0.94
CA HIS A 438 6.48 -28.70 -0.11
C HIS A 438 7.81 -28.02 0.21
N PHE A 439 8.39 -27.27 -0.73
CA PHE A 439 9.63 -26.54 -0.51
C PHE A 439 9.43 -25.34 0.42
N ILE A 440 8.41 -24.51 0.21
CA ILE A 440 8.19 -23.29 1.02
C ILE A 440 7.74 -23.59 2.45
N GLU A 441 7.08 -24.74 2.66
CA GLU A 441 6.72 -25.30 3.97
C GLU A 441 7.91 -25.98 4.66
N SER A 442 8.97 -26.29 3.89
CA SER A 442 10.15 -26.90 4.46
C SER A 442 10.98 -25.89 5.25
N ASP A 443 11.69 -26.48 6.19
CA ASP A 443 12.73 -25.88 6.99
C ASP A 443 13.90 -25.30 6.14
N GLU A 444 14.07 -25.75 4.90
CA GLU A 444 15.12 -25.29 4.00
C GLU A 444 14.81 -23.91 3.40
N TRP A 445 13.56 -23.42 3.47
CA TRP A 445 13.17 -22.09 3.01
C TRP A 445 13.04 -21.14 4.20
N VAL A 446 13.95 -20.17 4.32
CA VAL A 446 14.11 -19.33 5.50
C VAL A 446 13.64 -17.91 5.23
N ASP A 447 12.77 -17.38 6.10
CA ASP A 447 12.33 -15.99 6.08
C ASP A 447 13.25 -15.15 6.99
N MET A 448 14.09 -14.30 6.38
CA MET A 448 14.98 -13.44 7.17
C MET A 448 14.25 -12.28 7.86
N PHE A 449 13.10 -11.83 7.35
CA PHE A 449 12.27 -10.80 7.96
C PHE A 449 11.62 -11.33 9.24
N GLU A 450 11.15 -12.58 9.23
CA GLU A 450 10.66 -13.27 10.44
C GLU A 450 11.80 -13.45 11.45
N ALA A 451 12.95 -13.96 11.02
CA ALA A 451 14.12 -14.14 11.90
C ALA A 451 14.55 -12.82 12.58
N VAL A 452 14.48 -11.69 11.86
CA VAL A 452 14.73 -10.35 12.43
C VAL A 452 13.61 -9.94 13.38
N ALA A 453 12.34 -10.15 13.00
CA ALA A 453 11.18 -9.76 13.81
C ALA A 453 11.13 -10.47 15.16
N GLU A 454 11.52 -11.74 15.23
CA GLU A 454 11.56 -12.54 16.45
C GLU A 454 12.65 -12.08 17.41
N GLN A 455 13.79 -11.62 16.89
CA GLN A 455 15.00 -11.40 17.68
C GLN A 455 15.34 -9.93 17.94
N PHE A 456 14.70 -8.99 17.22
CA PHE A 456 14.94 -7.56 17.37
C PHE A 456 13.65 -6.74 17.48
N HIS A 457 13.69 -5.70 18.31
CA HIS A 457 12.85 -4.53 18.16
C HIS A 457 13.51 -3.59 17.14
N CYS A 458 12.74 -3.14 16.15
CA CYS A 458 13.25 -2.32 15.04
C CYS A 458 12.52 -0.96 15.01
N PRO A 459 12.91 0.02 15.85
CA PRO A 459 12.26 1.32 15.97
C PRO A 459 12.05 2.05 14.65
N GLN A 460 13.01 1.93 13.72
CA GLN A 460 12.95 2.59 12.42
C GLN A 460 12.17 1.77 11.38
N GLY A 461 11.78 0.53 11.69
CA GLY A 461 11.09 -0.40 10.80
C GLY A 461 11.96 -1.59 10.38
N ARG A 462 11.31 -2.65 9.90
CA ARG A 462 11.91 -3.96 9.58
C ARG A 462 12.18 -4.16 8.08
N GLY A 463 12.43 -3.11 7.32
CA GLY A 463 12.76 -3.29 5.89
C GLY A 463 14.23 -3.60 5.70
N LEU A 464 14.62 -4.37 4.68
CA LEU A 464 16.01 -4.80 4.47
C LEU A 464 16.98 -3.61 4.47
N LYS A 465 16.62 -2.53 3.78
CA LYS A 465 17.39 -1.26 3.75
C LYS A 465 17.54 -0.54 5.08
N LYS A 466 16.71 -0.87 6.06
CA LYS A 466 16.81 -0.32 7.43
C LYS A 466 17.62 -1.22 8.35
N ILE A 467 17.63 -2.53 8.07
CA ILE A 467 18.27 -3.53 8.92
C ILE A 467 19.71 -3.79 8.48
N ALA A 468 19.95 -4.05 7.19
CA ALA A 468 21.28 -4.42 6.67
C ALA A 468 22.40 -3.40 6.94
N PRO A 469 22.15 -2.07 7.02
CA PRO A 469 23.19 -1.13 7.44
C PRO A 469 23.75 -1.40 8.84
N ASN A 470 22.95 -1.97 9.76
CA ASN A 470 23.43 -2.38 11.09
C ASN A 470 24.37 -3.59 11.02
N ALA A 471 24.29 -4.37 9.93
CA ALA A 471 25.22 -5.43 9.60
C ALA A 471 26.42 -4.94 8.77
N GLY A 472 26.53 -3.63 8.51
CA GLY A 472 27.61 -3.02 7.75
C GLY A 472 27.44 -3.05 6.23
N PHE A 473 26.24 -3.37 5.73
CA PHE A 473 25.96 -3.36 4.29
C PHE A 473 25.58 -1.96 3.78
N SER A 474 25.99 -1.64 2.56
CA SER A 474 25.62 -0.43 1.83
C SER A 474 25.38 -0.73 0.36
N TRP A 475 24.27 -0.26 -0.19
CA TRP A 475 23.93 -0.42 -1.60
C TRP A 475 24.85 0.43 -2.49
N ARG A 476 25.08 -0.04 -3.73
CA ARG A 476 25.84 0.71 -4.75
C ARG A 476 25.14 2.01 -5.14
N ASP A 477 23.82 1.97 -5.21
CA ASP A 477 22.96 3.13 -5.48
C ASP A 477 22.08 3.43 -4.26
N PRO A 478 22.35 4.51 -3.50
CA PRO A 478 21.60 4.84 -2.29
C PRO A 478 20.16 5.29 -2.58
N GLU A 479 19.88 5.72 -3.81
CA GLU A 479 18.55 6.18 -4.24
C GLU A 479 17.73 5.05 -4.88
N ALA A 480 18.30 3.85 -5.01
CA ALA A 480 17.58 2.70 -5.53
C ALA A 480 16.42 2.30 -4.60
N GLY A 481 15.31 1.87 -5.18
CA GLY A 481 14.14 1.39 -4.45
C GLY A 481 13.09 0.80 -5.38
N GLY A 482 12.17 0.01 -4.83
CA GLY A 482 11.15 -0.69 -5.64
C GLY A 482 10.29 0.23 -6.51
N GLU A 483 10.04 1.48 -6.09
CA GLU A 483 9.34 2.45 -6.95
C GLU A 483 10.20 2.95 -8.12
N ALA A 484 11.52 3.02 -7.94
CA ALA A 484 12.46 3.41 -9.00
C ALA A 484 12.72 2.25 -9.97
N SER A 485 12.82 1.01 -9.47
CA SER A 485 13.06 -0.19 -10.29
C SER A 485 11.94 -0.41 -11.32
N MET A 486 10.70 -0.03 -11.00
CA MET A 486 9.59 -0.08 -11.96
C MET A 486 9.78 0.85 -13.17
N ILE A 487 10.35 2.04 -12.99
CA ILE A 487 10.65 2.96 -14.11
C ILE A 487 11.78 2.36 -14.96
N TRP A 488 12.84 1.90 -14.30
CA TRP A 488 13.99 1.29 -14.97
C TRP A 488 13.52 0.11 -15.81
N TYR A 489 12.59 -0.70 -15.30
CA TYR A 489 12.03 -1.81 -16.05
C TYR A 489 11.29 -1.34 -17.31
N ARG A 490 10.45 -0.30 -17.22
CA ARG A 490 9.72 0.22 -18.38
C ARG A 490 10.65 0.68 -19.49
N GLU A 491 11.71 1.38 -19.13
CA GLU A 491 12.76 1.82 -20.04
C GLU A 491 13.57 0.62 -20.57
N ALA A 492 13.91 -0.35 -19.71
CA ALA A 492 14.70 -1.54 -20.03
C ALA A 492 14.03 -2.49 -21.04
N VAL A 493 12.69 -2.53 -21.07
CA VAL A 493 11.91 -3.36 -22.00
C VAL A 493 11.31 -2.57 -23.17
N GLY A 494 11.42 -1.24 -23.15
CA GLY A 494 10.97 -0.39 -24.26
C GLY A 494 9.45 -0.19 -24.33
N PHE A 495 8.75 -0.02 -23.19
CA PHE A 495 7.30 0.27 -23.23
C PHE A 495 6.95 1.57 -23.97
N GLU A 496 7.87 2.54 -23.99
CA GLU A 496 7.68 3.87 -24.57
C GLU A 496 8.57 4.13 -25.79
N GLY A 497 9.28 3.12 -26.28
CA GLY A 497 10.24 3.26 -27.38
C GLY A 497 11.33 2.20 -27.35
N ASP A 498 12.52 2.53 -27.84
CA ASP A 498 13.63 1.60 -27.85
C ASP A 498 14.09 1.22 -26.42
N PRO A 499 14.40 -0.06 -26.16
CA PRO A 499 14.93 -0.50 -24.86
C PRO A 499 16.22 0.22 -24.45
N VAL A 500 16.24 0.76 -23.23
CA VAL A 500 17.42 1.40 -22.64
C VAL A 500 18.25 0.35 -21.90
N LEU A 501 19.31 -0.15 -22.52
CA LEU A 501 20.10 -1.28 -22.00
C LEU A 501 20.80 -0.98 -20.67
N ASP A 502 21.17 0.27 -20.40
CA ASP A 502 21.79 0.65 -19.11
C ASP A 502 20.84 0.41 -17.93
N GLN A 503 19.52 0.51 -18.16
CA GLN A 503 18.54 0.20 -17.12
C GLN A 503 18.48 -1.29 -16.81
N ARG A 504 18.76 -2.16 -17.79
CA ARG A 504 18.89 -3.61 -17.53
C ARG A 504 20.03 -3.89 -16.56
N THR A 505 21.19 -3.25 -16.80
CA THR A 505 22.35 -3.34 -15.91
C THR A 505 22.01 -2.84 -14.51
N ARG A 506 21.34 -1.69 -14.40
CA ARG A 506 20.96 -1.11 -13.11
C ARG A 506 20.02 -2.00 -12.31
N ILE A 507 19.03 -2.63 -12.96
CA ILE A 507 18.11 -3.57 -12.32
C ILE A 507 18.86 -4.81 -11.81
N LEU A 508 19.75 -5.38 -12.62
CA LEU A 508 20.55 -6.54 -12.20
C LEU A 508 21.46 -6.21 -11.01
N GLN A 509 22.08 -5.03 -11.00
CA GLN A 509 22.87 -4.56 -9.86
C GLN A 509 22.02 -4.33 -8.62
N TYR A 510 20.81 -3.80 -8.78
CA TYR A 510 19.91 -3.58 -7.67
C TYR A 510 19.50 -4.90 -6.98
N ASN A 511 19.07 -5.88 -7.77
CA ASN A 511 18.70 -7.21 -7.28
C ASN A 511 19.91 -7.99 -6.74
N GLU A 512 21.09 -7.85 -7.36
CA GLU A 512 22.33 -8.39 -6.81
C GLU A 512 22.64 -7.80 -5.42
N ASP A 513 22.48 -6.48 -5.23
CA ASP A 513 22.69 -5.86 -3.91
C ASP A 513 21.72 -6.41 -2.86
N ASP A 514 20.46 -6.70 -3.21
CA ASP A 514 19.45 -7.20 -2.26
C ASP A 514 19.75 -8.64 -1.79
N VAL A 515 20.25 -9.53 -2.67
CA VAL A 515 20.73 -10.86 -2.25
C VAL A 515 22.01 -10.80 -1.42
N TRP A 516 22.92 -9.87 -1.75
CA TRP A 516 24.13 -9.63 -0.92
C TRP A 516 23.79 -9.05 0.45
N ALA A 517 22.85 -8.12 0.53
CA ALA A 517 22.38 -7.55 1.78
C ALA A 517 21.77 -8.62 2.69
N THR A 518 20.97 -9.52 2.12
CA THR A 518 20.35 -10.65 2.84
C THR A 518 21.43 -11.58 3.40
N ARG A 519 22.44 -11.92 2.60
CA ARG A 519 23.58 -12.72 3.05
C ARG A 519 24.35 -12.05 4.18
N VAL A 520 24.72 -10.78 4.02
CA VAL A 520 25.51 -10.03 5.02
C VAL A 520 24.74 -9.94 6.34
N LEU A 521 23.44 -9.69 6.28
CA LEU A 521 22.56 -9.70 7.45
C LEU A 521 22.56 -11.08 8.14
N ARG A 522 22.38 -12.15 7.38
CA ARG A 522 22.37 -13.53 7.87
C ARG A 522 23.69 -13.91 8.54
N GLU A 523 24.82 -13.60 7.91
CA GLU A 523 26.14 -13.86 8.49
C GLU A 523 26.35 -13.04 9.77
N TRP A 524 25.99 -11.76 9.76
CA TRP A 524 26.06 -10.89 10.93
C TRP A 524 25.23 -11.40 12.10
N MET A 525 24.00 -11.86 11.86
CA MET A 525 23.11 -12.43 12.88
C MET A 525 23.71 -13.66 13.58
N THR A 526 24.63 -14.38 12.91
CA THR A 526 25.35 -15.52 13.50
C THR A 526 26.73 -15.18 14.06
N SER A 527 27.13 -13.91 14.00
CA SER A 527 28.42 -13.43 14.46
C SER A 527 28.37 -12.86 15.88
N MET A 528 29.54 -12.74 16.51
CA MET A 528 29.68 -12.06 17.80
C MET A 528 29.43 -10.55 17.74
N ALA A 529 29.39 -9.95 16.54
CA ALA A 529 29.11 -8.52 16.39
C ALA A 529 27.70 -8.14 16.84
N THR A 530 26.74 -9.10 16.81
CA THR A 530 25.38 -8.88 17.32
C THR A 530 25.34 -8.52 18.81
N ALA A 531 26.34 -8.93 19.60
CA ALA A 531 26.43 -8.59 21.02
C ALA A 531 26.64 -7.08 21.25
N GLN A 532 27.06 -6.32 20.23
CA GLN A 532 27.19 -4.86 20.30
C GLN A 532 25.83 -4.15 20.19
N VAL A 533 24.80 -4.84 19.70
CA VAL A 533 23.43 -4.31 19.70
C VAL A 533 22.90 -4.33 21.13
N PRO A 534 22.41 -3.21 21.69
CA PRO A 534 21.90 -3.19 23.05
C PRO A 534 20.68 -4.11 23.19
N SER A 535 20.58 -4.81 24.32
CA SER A 535 19.35 -5.50 24.73
C SER A 535 18.34 -4.53 25.36
N VAL A 536 17.12 -5.01 25.60
CA VAL A 536 16.12 -4.24 26.35
C VAL A 536 16.64 -3.86 27.74
N ASP A 537 17.38 -4.76 28.41
CA ASP A 537 17.95 -4.51 29.73
C ASP A 537 19.07 -3.46 29.67
N ASP A 538 19.92 -3.50 28.64
CA ASP A 538 20.96 -2.48 28.42
C ASP A 538 20.35 -1.09 28.24
N LEU A 539 19.25 -1.02 27.48
CA LEU A 539 18.52 0.22 27.23
C LEU A 539 17.84 0.73 28.51
N ALA A 540 17.22 -0.15 29.29
CA ALA A 540 16.63 0.20 30.58
C ALA A 540 17.70 0.71 31.57
N ALA A 541 18.88 0.10 31.60
CA ALA A 541 20.00 0.55 32.42
C ALA A 541 20.61 1.89 31.94
N GLN A 542 20.51 2.22 30.65
CA GLN A 542 20.86 3.55 30.13
C GLN A 542 19.85 4.62 30.57
N MET A 543 18.56 4.30 30.62
CA MET A 543 17.51 5.21 31.08
C MET A 543 17.59 5.60 32.57
N GLN A 544 18.26 4.77 33.38
CA GLN A 544 18.44 5.01 34.83
C GLN A 544 19.69 5.85 35.16
N ARG A 545 20.60 6.03 34.19
CA ARG A 545 21.81 6.85 34.31
C ARG A 545 21.55 8.26 33.84
#